data_AF-A0A944NDC0-F1
#
_entry.id   AF-A0A944NDC0-F1
#
_cell.length_a   1.000
_cell.length_b   1.000
_cell.length_c   1.000
_cell.angle_alpha   90.00
_cell.angle_beta   90.00
_cell.angle_gamma   90.00
#
_symmetry.space_group_name_H-M   'P 1'
#
loop_
_entity.id
_entity.type
_entity.pdbx_description
1 polymer ?
#
loop_
_entity_poly.entity_id
_entity_poly.type
_entity_poly.pdbx_seq_one_letter_code
_entity_poly.pdbx_strand_id
1 'polypeptide(L)' 'MSYDPEYKTKEQAEILKRLRENPRVGQVRLAAPKDCNVGQNAQGVFEKDDVPELPVRGCSRPGGCICNYEPVLDDIFP' A
#
# COMPACT_ATOMS: atom_id res chain seq x y z
N MET A 1 -10.58 -19.55 1.48
CA MET A 1 -9.57 -18.86 0.64
C MET A 1 -8.21 -19.13 1.24
N SER A 2 -7.38 -19.94 0.59
CA SER A 2 -5.99 -20.14 0.98
C SER A 2 -5.21 -18.85 0.72
N TYR A 3 -4.62 -18.27 1.75
CA TYR A 3 -3.81 -17.05 1.66
C TYR A 3 -2.43 -17.40 1.09
N ASP A 4 -2.26 -17.20 -0.22
CA ASP A 4 -0.95 -17.27 -0.86
C ASP A 4 -0.25 -15.90 -0.77
N PRO A 5 0.90 -15.79 -0.07
CA PRO A 5 1.60 -14.52 0.11
C PRO A 5 2.15 -13.93 -1.20
N GLU A 6 2.42 -14.74 -2.23
CA GLU A 6 2.84 -14.26 -3.54
C GLU A 6 1.69 -13.61 -4.29
N TYR A 7 0.49 -14.21 -4.22
CA TYR A 7 -0.72 -13.63 -4.82
C TYR A 7 -1.00 -12.23 -4.27
N LYS A 8 -0.90 -12.07 -2.95
CA LYS A 8 -1.13 -10.78 -2.29
C LYS A 8 -0.09 -9.72 -2.66
N THR A 9 1.16 -10.14 -2.88
CA THR A 9 2.24 -9.24 -3.33
C THR A 9 1.95 -8.72 -4.75
N LYS A 10 1.50 -9.58 -5.66
CA LYS A 10 1.08 -9.17 -7.01
C LYS A 10 -0.11 -8.21 -6.97
N GLU A 11 -1.11 -8.50 -6.16
CA GLU A 11 -2.28 -7.62 -5.98
C GLU A 11 -1.88 -6.22 -5.51
N GLN A 12 -0.99 -6.12 -4.50
CA GLN A 12 -0.50 -4.83 -4.01
C GLN A 12 0.31 -4.06 -5.07
N ALA A 13 1.13 -4.76 -5.87
CA ALA A 13 1.87 -4.15 -6.97
C ALA A 13 0.92 -3.59 -8.05
N GLU A 14 -0.15 -4.33 -8.39
CA GLU A 14 -1.17 -3.85 -9.33
C GLU A 14 -1.93 -2.63 -8.80
N ILE A 15 -2.29 -2.63 -7.51
CA ILE A 15 -2.94 -1.50 -6.86
C ILE A 15 -2.04 -0.26 -6.92
N LEU A 16 -0.77 -0.40 -6.52
CA LEU A 16 0.18 0.71 -6.56
C LEU A 16 0.35 1.28 -7.97
N LYS A 17 0.46 0.40 -8.98
CA LYS A 17 0.52 0.81 -10.37
C LYS A 17 -0.71 1.63 -10.78
N ARG A 18 -1.92 1.17 -10.46
CA ARG A 18 -3.16 1.91 -10.76
C ARG A 18 -3.23 3.27 -10.07
N LEU A 19 -2.72 3.36 -8.84
CA LEU A 19 -2.67 4.63 -8.10
C LEU A 19 -1.65 5.62 -8.70
N ARG A 20 -0.50 5.12 -9.15
CA ARG A 20 0.52 5.93 -9.85
C ARG A 20 0.00 6.46 -11.18
N GLU A 21 -0.67 5.61 -11.96
CA GLU A 21 -1.22 5.96 -13.28
C GLU A 21 -2.44 6.88 -13.22
N ASN A 22 -3.11 6.99 -12.06
CA ASN A 22 -4.28 7.84 -11.92
C ASN A 22 -3.87 9.32 -11.74
N PRO A 23 -4.21 10.23 -12.66
CA PRO A 23 -3.83 11.65 -12.57
C PRO A 23 -4.53 12.39 -11.42
N ARG A 24 -5.66 11.88 -10.89
CA ARG A 24 -6.42 12.51 -9.80
C ARG A 24 -5.85 12.23 -8.42
N VAL A 25 -5.07 11.17 -8.30
CA VAL A 25 -4.33 10.89 -7.08
C VAL A 25 -3.23 11.94 -7.00
N GLY A 26 -3.04 12.57 -5.85
CA GLY A 26 -1.90 13.44 -5.58
C GLY A 26 -0.80 12.68 -4.86
N GLN A 27 -1.23 12.00 -3.82
CA GLN A 27 -0.38 11.25 -2.91
C GLN A 27 -1.00 9.89 -2.64
N VAL A 28 -0.19 8.97 -2.12
CA VAL A 28 -0.64 7.65 -1.71
C VAL A 28 -0.30 7.48 -0.25
N ARG A 29 -1.33 7.13 0.53
CA ARG A 29 -1.19 6.80 1.93
C ARG A 29 -0.94 5.30 2.07
N LEU A 30 0.14 4.94 2.73
CA LEU A 30 0.35 3.57 3.19
C LEU A 30 -0.35 3.42 4.54
N ALA A 31 -1.43 2.65 4.57
CA ALA A 31 -2.21 2.38 5.77
C ALA A 31 -1.83 1.01 6.34
N ALA A 32 -1.36 1.01 7.59
CA ALA A 32 -1.08 -0.21 8.34
C ALA A 32 -2.13 -0.40 9.44
N PRO A 33 -2.60 -1.64 9.66
CA PRO A 33 -3.43 -1.97 10.80
C PRO A 33 -2.58 -2.04 12.08
N LYS A 34 -3.22 -1.83 13.24
CA LYS A 34 -2.54 -1.70 14.53
C LYS A 34 -1.76 -2.96 14.95
N ASP A 35 -2.14 -4.13 14.44
CA ASP A 35 -1.50 -5.43 14.72
C ASP A 35 -0.23 -5.68 13.87
N CYS A 36 0.16 -4.74 12.99
CA CYS A 36 1.34 -4.86 12.16
C CYS A 36 2.43 -3.85 12.55
N ASN A 37 3.32 -4.20 13.48
CA ASN A 37 4.38 -3.29 13.96
C ASN A 37 5.28 -2.76 12.84
N VAL A 38 5.67 -3.61 11.88
CA VAL A 38 6.52 -3.18 10.75
C VAL A 38 5.77 -2.18 9.86
N GLY A 39 4.51 -2.48 9.56
CA GLY A 39 3.64 -1.57 8.82
C GLY A 39 3.40 -0.26 9.57
N GLN A 40 3.22 -0.30 10.89
CA GLN A 40 3.01 0.91 11.71
C GLN A 40 4.19 1.88 11.63
N ASN A 41 5.42 1.37 11.51
CA ASN A 41 6.62 2.21 11.35
C ASN A 41 6.77 2.74 9.92
N ALA A 42 6.23 2.04 8.93
CA ALA A 42 6.31 2.43 7.52
C ALA A 42 5.12 3.27 7.06
N GLN A 43 4.00 3.26 7.78
CA GLN A 43 2.78 3.96 7.40
C GLN A 43 3.04 5.47 7.28
N GLY A 44 2.34 6.12 6.37
CA GLY A 44 2.56 7.53 6.08
C GLY A 44 1.84 7.96 4.82
N VAL A 45 2.03 9.21 4.44
CA VAL A 45 1.56 9.77 3.17
C VAL A 45 2.79 10.09 2.34
N PHE A 46 2.82 9.56 1.13
CA PHE A 46 3.98 9.65 0.24
C PHE A 46 3.56 10.20 -1.11
N GLU A 47 4.51 10.82 -1.80
CA GLU A 47 4.35 11.07 -3.24
C GLU A 47 4.28 9.73 -3.98
N LYS A 48 3.55 9.70 -5.10
CA LYS A 48 3.26 8.47 -5.87
C LYS A 48 4.48 7.58 -6.12
N ASP A 49 5.61 8.19 -6.40
CA ASP A 49 6.83 7.51 -6.80
C ASP A 49 7.73 7.11 -5.61
N ASP A 50 7.47 7.64 -4.41
CA ASP A 50 8.26 7.40 -3.19
C ASP A 50 7.56 6.46 -2.18
N VAL A 51 6.38 5.94 -2.53
CA VAL A 51 5.64 4.99 -1.70
C VAL A 51 6.45 3.68 -1.51
N PRO A 52 6.61 3.19 -0.27
CA PRO A 52 7.23 1.89 -0.01
C PRO A 52 6.45 0.74 -0.64
N GLU A 53 7.15 -0.19 -1.28
CA GLU A 53 6.52 -1.38 -1.83
C GLU A 53 6.06 -2.36 -0.72
N LEU A 54 4.89 -2.94 -0.92
CA LEU A 54 4.33 -4.00 -0.10
C LEU A 54 4.63 -5.37 -0.71
N PRO A 55 5.04 -6.35 0.11
CA PRO A 55 5.28 -6.27 1.56
C PRO A 55 6.52 -5.44 1.89
N VAL A 56 6.39 -4.55 2.90
CA VAL A 56 7.54 -3.78 3.41
C VAL A 56 8.69 -4.71 3.80
N ARG A 57 9.92 -4.29 3.52
CA ARG A 57 11.12 -5.06 3.84
C ARG A 57 11.12 -5.42 5.34
N GLY A 58 11.26 -6.72 5.63
CA GLY A 58 11.21 -7.23 7.01
C GLY A 58 9.82 -7.67 7.47
N CYS A 59 8.80 -7.65 6.61
CA CYS A 59 7.51 -8.26 6.91
C CYS A 59 7.64 -9.78 7.08
N SER A 60 7.41 -10.27 8.30
CA SER A 60 7.46 -11.70 8.66
C SER A 60 6.07 -12.30 8.98
N ARG A 61 4.99 -11.57 8.69
CA ARG A 61 3.63 -11.96 9.07
C ARG A 61 3.21 -13.26 8.34
N PRO A 62 2.76 -14.29 9.07
CA PRO A 62 2.15 -15.47 8.46
C PRO A 62 0.92 -15.07 7.63
N GLY A 63 0.84 -15.50 6.37
CA GLY A 63 -0.24 -15.14 5.44
C GLY A 63 -0.06 -13.81 4.70
N GLY A 64 1.12 -13.18 4.78
CA GLY A 64 1.48 -12.01 3.98
C GLY A 64 1.08 -10.66 4.61
N CYS A 65 1.55 -9.58 3.98
CA CYS A 65 1.31 -8.23 4.48
C CYS A 65 -0.18 -7.88 4.44
N ILE A 66 -0.69 -7.15 5.44
CA ILE A 66 -2.08 -6.65 5.49
C ILE A 66 -2.17 -5.12 5.45
N CYS A 67 -1.07 -4.46 5.13
CA CYS A 67 -1.10 -3.04 4.84
C CYS A 67 -1.77 -2.82 3.47
N ASN A 68 -2.30 -1.62 3.25
CA ASN A 68 -2.97 -1.26 2.00
C ASN A 68 -2.51 0.13 1.55
N TYR A 69 -2.60 0.36 0.24
CA TYR A 69 -2.47 1.70 -0.33
C TYR A 69 -3.83 2.37 -0.41
N GLU A 70 -3.91 3.60 0.06
CA GLU A 70 -5.09 4.45 -0.02
C GLU A 70 -4.78 5.68 -0.88
N PRO A 71 -5.60 6.02 -1.89
CA PRO A 71 -5.43 7.25 -2.65
C PRO A 71 -5.71 8.47 -1.79
N VAL A 72 -4.84 9.48 -1.88
CA VAL A 72 -5.12 10.85 -1.45
C VAL A 72 -5.34 11.66 -2.72
N LEU A 73 -6.55 12.20 -2.88
CA LEU A 73 -6.93 12.98 -4.05
C LEU A 73 -6.60 14.45 -3.78
N ASP A 74 -5.88 15.10 -4.70
CA ASP A 74 -5.63 16.54 -4.64
C ASP A 74 -6.85 17.33 -5.12
N ASP A 75 -7.63 16.74 -6.03
CA ASP A 75 -8.80 17.38 -6.61
C ASP A 75 -10.03 16.49 -6.43
N ILE A 76 -10.99 17.00 -5.65
CA ILE A 76 -12.23 16.33 -5.28
C ILE A 76 -13.42 17.03 -5.92
N PHE A 77 -13.33 17.67 -7.11
CA PHE A 77 -14.50 18.24 -7.82
C PHE A 77 -14.17 18.62 -9.29
N PRO A 78 -15.16 18.92 -10.17
CA PRO A 78 -16.59 19.11 -9.91
C PRO A 78 -17.48 17.87 -9.80
#